data_AF-A0A1H1GCP9-F1
#
_entry.id   AF-A0A1H1GCP9-F1
#
_cell.length_a   1.000
_cell.length_b   1.000
_cell.length_c   1.000
_cell.angle_alpha   90.00
_cell.angle_beta   90.00
_cell.angle_gamma   90.00
#
_symmetry.space_group_name_H-M   'P 1'
#
loop_
_entity.id
_entity.type
_entity.pdbx_description
1 polymer ?
#
loop_
_entity_poly.entity_id
_entity_poly.type
_entity_poly.pdbx_seq_one_letter_code
_entity_poly.pdbx_strand_id
1 'polypeptide(L)'
;MGNSDVIAVLALVVSLASAYISYRAFTHSVSVHELESTLAFEKDKSELLMHVEQSRNLFASARREIEQVQFVLSHEPSVVQDALRNYDNLFTEFLPRLVGAERQAGLLWDEIHEWRDKSGRSAFAHHTPRFRSLIENDRIAHESALFCVGELRAQLARARDEFGNRPR
;
A
#
# COMPACT_ATOMS: atom_id res chain seq x y z
N MET A 1 58.98 -42.34 -21.29
CA MET A 1 57.60 -41.95 -20.92
C MET A 1 56.85 -43.23 -20.62
N GLY A 2 56.54 -43.45 -19.34
CA GLY A 2 55.88 -44.68 -18.89
C GLY A 2 54.36 -44.55 -19.00
N ASN A 3 53.64 -45.67 -19.02
CA ASN A 3 52.17 -45.68 -19.05
C ASN A 3 51.53 -44.84 -17.92
N SER A 4 52.24 -44.68 -16.79
CA SER A 4 51.83 -43.82 -15.68
C SER A 4 51.75 -42.33 -16.04
N ASP A 5 52.65 -41.82 -16.89
CA ASP A 5 52.65 -40.41 -17.29
C ASP A 5 51.44 -40.09 -18.17
N VAL A 6 51.10 -41.02 -19.08
CA VAL A 6 49.94 -40.90 -19.98
C VAL A 6 48.63 -40.90 -19.19
N ILE A 7 48.53 -41.76 -18.17
CA ILE A 7 47.37 -41.82 -17.27
C ILE A 7 47.24 -40.53 -16.45
N ALA A 8 48.35 -39.99 -15.94
CA ALA A 8 48.34 -38.74 -15.19
C ALA A 8 47.91 -37.54 -16.04
N VAL A 9 48.41 -37.43 -17.28
CA VAL A 9 48.00 -36.38 -18.22
C VAL A 9 46.51 -36.51 -18.59
N LEU A 10 46.02 -37.72 -18.87
CA LEU A 10 44.60 -37.95 -19.14
C LEU A 10 43.72 -37.59 -17.94
N ALA A 11 44.13 -37.97 -16.73
CA ALA A 11 43.41 -37.61 -15.51
C ALA A 11 43.34 -36.10 -15.32
N LEU A 12 44.44 -35.38 -15.56
CA LEU A 12 44.49 -33.92 -15.46
C LEU A 12 43.59 -33.24 -16.50
N VAL A 13 43.56 -33.74 -17.74
CA VAL A 13 42.66 -33.23 -18.79
C VAL A 13 41.19 -33.46 -18.42
N VAL A 14 40.84 -34.65 -17.91
CA VAL A 14 39.49 -34.96 -17.45
C VAL A 14 39.09 -34.08 -16.26
N SER A 15 39.99 -33.86 -15.30
CA SER A 15 39.76 -32.96 -14.16
C SER A 15 39.55 -31.51 -14.59
N LEU A 16 40.35 -31.00 -15.53
CA LEU A 16 40.16 -29.64 -16.07
C LEU A 16 38.85 -29.50 -16.83
N ALA A 17 38.49 -30.50 -17.65
CA ALA A 17 37.22 -30.51 -18.37
C ALA A 17 36.03 -30.55 -17.41
N SER A 18 36.11 -31.38 -16.35
CA SER A 18 35.08 -31.46 -15.31
C SER A 18 34.97 -30.15 -14.54
N ALA A 19 36.08 -29.56 -14.12
CA ALA A 19 36.10 -28.27 -13.44
C ALA A 19 35.51 -27.15 -14.31
N TYR A 20 35.78 -27.15 -15.62
CA TYR A 20 35.21 -26.19 -16.56
C TYR A 20 33.69 -26.36 -16.71
N ILE A 21 33.20 -27.59 -16.84
CA ILE A 21 31.75 -27.88 -16.91
C ILE A 21 31.07 -27.48 -15.61
N SER A 22 31.65 -27.84 -14.46
CA SER A 22 31.14 -27.47 -13.14
C SER A 22 31.09 -25.95 -12.94
N TYR A 23 32.13 -25.23 -13.37
CA TYR A 23 32.15 -23.77 -13.33
C TYR A 23 31.05 -23.16 -14.22
N ARG A 24 30.89 -23.67 -15.45
CA ARG A 24 29.83 -23.21 -16.36
C ARG A 24 28.43 -23.50 -15.81
N ALA A 25 28.21 -24.68 -15.25
CA ALA A 25 26.94 -25.03 -14.60
C ALA A 25 26.66 -24.14 -13.38
N PHE A 26 27.69 -23.86 -12.57
CA PHE A 26 27.59 -22.97 -11.42
C PHE A 26 27.23 -21.53 -11.84
N THR A 27 27.95 -20.95 -12.80
CA THR A 27 27.65 -19.59 -13.31
C THR A 27 26.24 -19.49 -13.88
N HIS A 28 25.80 -20.50 -14.63
CA HIS A 28 24.43 -20.56 -15.14
C HIS A 28 23.40 -20.65 -14.01
N SER A 29 23.61 -21.52 -13.02
CA SER A 29 22.72 -21.66 -11.86
C SER A 29 22.62 -20.36 -11.06
N VAL A 30 23.73 -19.66 -10.86
CA VAL A 30 23.74 -18.36 -10.17
C VAL A 30 22.96 -17.33 -10.96
N SER A 31 23.17 -17.25 -12.28
CA SER A 31 22.44 -16.28 -13.11
C SER A 31 20.93 -16.53 -13.15
N VAL A 32 20.50 -17.81 -13.17
CA VAL A 32 19.08 -18.18 -13.13
C VAL A 32 18.50 -17.80 -11.77
N HIS A 33 19.20 -18.10 -10.68
CA HIS A 33 18.73 -17.74 -9.34
C HIS A 33 18.63 -16.22 -9.13
N GLU A 34 19.60 -15.44 -9.65
CA GLU A 34 19.52 -13.98 -9.63
C GLU A 34 18.32 -13.45 -10.42
N LEU A 35 18.04 -14.04 -11.59
CA LEU A 35 16.87 -13.69 -12.39
C LEU A 35 15.56 -14.00 -11.65
N GLU A 36 15.43 -15.21 -11.11
CA GLU A 36 14.28 -15.64 -10.33
C GLU A 36 14.05 -14.73 -9.11
N SER A 37 15.11 -14.39 -8.38
CA SER A 37 15.02 -13.50 -7.22
C SER A 37 14.59 -12.08 -7.59
N THR A 38 15.00 -11.61 -8.78
CA THR A 38 14.64 -10.28 -9.28
C THR A 38 13.19 -10.27 -9.74
N LEU A 39 12.74 -11.32 -10.44
CA LEU A 39 11.35 -11.44 -10.87
C LEU A 39 10.40 -11.56 -9.68
N ALA A 40 10.76 -12.36 -8.68
CA ALA A 40 9.98 -12.47 -7.44
C ALA A 40 9.86 -11.12 -6.72
N PHE A 41 10.98 -10.39 -6.60
CA PHE A 41 10.97 -9.05 -6.01
C PHE A 41 10.08 -8.06 -6.77
N GLU A 42 10.19 -8.00 -8.10
CA GLU A 42 9.36 -7.08 -8.90
C GLU A 42 7.87 -7.43 -8.81
N LYS A 43 7.53 -8.72 -8.71
CA LYS A 43 6.15 -9.17 -8.47
C LYS A 43 5.65 -8.71 -7.11
N ASP A 44 6.40 -8.98 -6.05
CA ASP A 44 6.02 -8.64 -4.68
C ASP A 44 5.93 -7.11 -4.48
N LYS A 45 6.86 -6.36 -5.09
CA LYS A 45 6.82 -4.90 -5.17
C LYS A 45 5.55 -4.41 -5.86
N SER A 46 5.18 -5.00 -6.99
CA SER A 46 3.98 -4.62 -7.74
C SER A 46 2.70 -4.87 -6.92
N GLU A 47 2.63 -5.99 -6.21
CA GLU A 47 1.52 -6.31 -5.29
C GLU A 47 1.43 -5.27 -4.17
N LEU A 48 2.56 -4.91 -3.57
CA LEU A 48 2.59 -3.89 -2.53
C LEU A 48 2.17 -2.50 -3.04
N LEU A 49 2.64 -2.09 -4.22
CA LEU A 49 2.22 -0.84 -4.85
C LEU A 49 0.70 -0.81 -5.11
N MET A 50 0.12 -1.94 -5.53
CA MET A 50 -1.33 -2.04 -5.68
C MET A 50 -2.06 -1.82 -4.35
N HIS A 51 -1.57 -2.41 -3.27
CA HIS A 51 -2.20 -2.25 -1.96
C HIS A 51 -2.13 -0.81 -1.43
N VAL A 52 -0.98 -0.15 -1.59
CA VAL A 52 -0.85 1.27 -1.19
C VAL A 52 -1.78 2.15 -2.01
N GLU A 53 -1.91 1.88 -3.31
CA GLU A 53 -2.86 2.58 -4.18
C GLU A 53 -4.32 2.30 -3.79
N GLN A 54 -4.66 1.08 -3.37
CA GLN A 54 -5.99 0.76 -2.83
C GLN A 54 -6.28 1.58 -1.56
N SER A 55 -5.36 1.61 -0.59
CA SER A 55 -5.50 2.43 0.62
C SER A 55 -5.70 3.91 0.30
N ARG A 56 -4.90 4.45 -0.63
CA ARG A 56 -5.04 5.83 -1.10
C ARG A 56 -6.43 6.10 -1.68
N ASN A 57 -6.96 5.18 -2.48
CA ASN A 57 -8.30 5.30 -3.05
C ASN A 57 -9.40 5.24 -1.97
N LEU A 58 -9.23 4.42 -0.92
CA LEU A 58 -10.15 4.39 0.22
C LEU A 58 -10.18 5.73 0.97
N PHE A 59 -9.02 6.32 1.24
CA PHE A 59 -8.95 7.64 1.87
C PHE A 59 -9.54 8.74 1.00
N ALA A 60 -9.22 8.75 -0.30
CA ALA A 60 -9.77 9.72 -1.24
C ALA A 60 -11.30 9.61 -1.37
N SER A 61 -11.84 8.39 -1.35
CA SER A 61 -13.29 8.13 -1.37
C SER A 61 -13.97 8.64 -0.09
N ALA A 62 -13.45 8.27 1.09
CA ALA A 62 -13.97 8.74 2.38
C ALA A 62 -13.92 10.28 2.50
N ARG A 63 -12.83 10.90 2.05
CA ARG A 63 -12.69 12.37 2.00
C ARG A 63 -13.84 13.00 1.21
N ARG A 64 -14.09 12.53 -0.02
CA ARG A 64 -15.14 13.10 -0.89
C ARG A 64 -16.52 13.02 -0.24
N GLU A 65 -16.83 11.90 0.41
CA GLU A 65 -18.11 11.74 1.09
C GLU A 65 -18.29 12.72 2.26
N ILE A 66 -17.23 12.92 3.06
CA ILE A 66 -17.25 13.89 4.17
C ILE A 66 -17.35 15.32 3.64
N GLU A 67 -16.56 15.68 2.63
CA GLU A 67 -16.60 17.00 1.99
C GLU A 67 -17.98 17.29 1.39
N GLN A 68 -18.62 16.30 0.77
CA GLN A 68 -19.97 16.45 0.24
C GLN A 68 -20.99 16.72 1.36
N VAL A 69 -20.92 16.00 2.48
CA VAL A 69 -21.82 16.27 3.61
C VAL A 69 -21.54 17.62 4.26
N GLN A 70 -20.27 18.03 4.37
CA GLN A 70 -19.91 19.36 4.85
C GLN A 70 -20.50 20.44 3.96
N PHE A 71 -20.40 20.27 2.64
CA PHE A 71 -20.98 21.18 1.66
C PHE A 71 -22.50 21.28 1.85
N VAL A 72 -23.20 20.15 1.94
CA VAL A 72 -24.66 20.15 2.17
C VAL A 72 -25.01 20.85 3.49
N LEU A 73 -24.33 20.52 4.59
CA LEU A 73 -24.56 21.14 5.89
C LEU A 73 -24.35 22.66 5.86
N SER A 74 -23.33 23.15 5.16
CA SER A 74 -23.05 24.59 5.04
C SER A 74 -24.15 25.39 4.31
N HIS A 75 -25.01 24.71 3.55
CA HIS A 75 -26.15 25.32 2.85
C HIS A 75 -27.47 25.19 3.65
N GLU A 76 -27.46 24.53 4.81
CA GLU A 76 -28.64 24.43 5.68
C GLU A 76 -28.90 25.72 6.46
N PRO A 77 -30.13 25.92 6.96
CA PRO A 77 -30.42 27.01 7.90
C PRO A 77 -29.53 26.94 9.15
N SER A 78 -29.16 28.09 9.73
CA SER A 78 -28.27 28.16 10.90
C SER A 78 -28.74 27.30 12.08
N VAL A 79 -30.05 27.19 12.29
CA VAL A 79 -30.64 26.36 13.36
C VAL A 79 -30.31 24.87 13.17
N VAL A 80 -30.29 24.39 11.93
CA VAL A 80 -29.92 23.00 11.60
C VAL A 80 -28.41 22.80 11.73
N GLN A 81 -27.61 23.79 11.32
CA GLN A 81 -26.16 23.76 11.49
C GLN A 81 -25.78 23.70 12.99
N ASP A 82 -26.39 24.55 13.81
CA ASP A 82 -26.16 24.60 15.25
C ASP A 82 -26.59 23.30 15.96
N ALA A 83 -27.70 22.69 15.52
CA ALA A 83 -28.15 21.39 16.05
C ALA A 83 -27.17 20.26 15.80
N LEU A 84 -26.36 20.35 14.73
CA LEU A 84 -25.40 19.33 14.32
C LEU A 84 -23.95 19.67 14.68
N ARG A 85 -23.73 20.74 15.44
CA ARG A 85 -22.38 21.20 15.85
C ARG A 85 -21.57 20.16 16.61
N ASN A 86 -22.22 19.21 17.28
CA ASN A 86 -21.52 18.10 17.96
C ASN A 86 -20.77 17.17 16.97
N TYR A 87 -21.09 17.24 15.67
CA TYR A 87 -20.42 16.49 14.61
C TYR A 87 -19.25 17.27 13.99
N ASP A 88 -18.92 18.47 14.46
CA ASP A 88 -17.84 19.31 13.92
C ASP A 88 -16.49 18.58 13.88
N ASN A 89 -16.23 17.68 14.83
CA ASN A 89 -14.99 16.88 14.89
C ASN A 89 -14.76 16.04 13.63
N LEU A 90 -15.83 15.64 12.92
CA LEU A 90 -15.72 14.95 11.64
C LEU A 90 -14.99 15.82 10.60
N PHE A 91 -15.21 17.13 10.63
CA PHE A 91 -14.65 18.09 9.69
C PHE A 91 -13.34 18.72 10.18
N THR A 92 -13.20 18.95 11.49
CA THR A 92 -12.05 19.67 12.07
C THR A 92 -10.88 18.77 12.42
N GLU A 93 -11.14 17.51 12.80
CA GLU A 93 -10.09 16.55 13.19
C GLU A 93 -9.98 15.39 12.21
N PHE A 94 -11.10 14.74 11.90
CA PHE A 94 -11.09 13.49 11.16
C PHE A 94 -10.76 13.70 9.67
N LEU A 95 -11.39 14.68 9.03
CA LEU A 95 -11.12 15.02 7.62
C LEU A 95 -9.64 15.40 7.37
N PRO A 96 -8.99 16.29 8.16
CA PRO A 96 -7.56 16.56 8.01
C PRO A 96 -6.67 15.33 8.21
N ARG A 97 -7.03 14.41 9.12
CA ARG A 97 -6.28 13.16 9.32
C ARG A 97 -6.35 12.27 8.08
N LEU A 98 -7.52 12.16 7.43
CA LEU A 98 -7.67 11.41 6.16
C LEU A 98 -6.82 12.02 5.03
N VAL A 99 -6.80 13.35 4.90
CA VAL A 99 -5.95 14.05 3.92
C VAL A 99 -4.47 13.78 4.19
N GLY A 100 -4.06 13.79 5.46
CA GLY A 100 -2.71 13.44 5.87
C GLY A 100 -2.35 12.00 5.51
N ALA A 101 -3.25 11.06 5.77
CA ALA A 101 -3.07 9.64 5.45
C ALA A 101 -2.98 9.38 3.94
N GLU A 102 -3.83 10.01 3.12
CA GLU A 102 -3.75 9.94 1.66
C GLU A 102 -2.40 10.44 1.14
N ARG A 103 -1.89 11.56 1.68
CA ARG A 103 -0.58 12.09 1.32
C ARG A 103 0.55 11.16 1.71
N GLN A 104 0.50 10.59 2.91
CA GLN A 104 1.49 9.62 3.38
C GLN A 104 1.49 8.36 2.52
N ALA A 105 0.32 7.86 2.12
CA ALA A 105 0.21 6.74 1.20
C ALA A 105 0.83 7.07 -0.17
N GLY A 106 0.64 8.29 -0.68
CA GLY A 106 1.29 8.75 -1.91
C GLY A 106 2.81 8.77 -1.82
N LEU A 107 3.36 9.37 -0.75
CA LEU A 107 4.82 9.39 -0.52
C LEU A 107 5.40 7.98 -0.40
N LEU A 108 4.67 7.09 0.29
CA LEU A 108 5.07 5.70 0.43
C LEU A 108 5.06 4.96 -0.91
N TRP A 109 4.06 5.22 -1.76
CA TRP A 109 3.99 4.67 -3.10
C TRP A 109 5.21 5.09 -3.93
N ASP A 110 5.54 6.38 -3.91
CA ASP A 110 6.70 6.93 -4.63
C ASP A 110 8.01 6.27 -4.14
N GLU A 111 8.18 6.14 -2.82
CA GLU A 111 9.34 5.49 -2.21
C GLU A 111 9.48 4.02 -2.68
N ILE A 112 8.39 3.24 -2.61
CA ILE A 112 8.40 1.84 -3.03
C ILE A 112 8.67 1.73 -4.54
N HIS A 113 8.11 2.64 -5.34
CA HIS A 113 8.31 2.67 -6.78
C HIS A 113 9.79 2.86 -7.15
N GLU A 114 10.55 3.61 -6.35
CA GLU A 114 11.98 3.83 -6.53
C GLU A 114 12.86 2.66 -6.08
N TRP A 115 12.33 1.70 -5.31
CA TRP A 115 13.13 0.57 -4.85
C TRP A 115 13.68 -0.27 -6.01
N ARG A 116 15.01 -0.39 -6.07
CA ARG A 116 15.75 -1.22 -7.02
C ARG A 116 16.75 -2.10 -6.28
N ASP A 117 17.21 -3.15 -6.97
CA ASP A 117 18.37 -3.95 -6.59
C ASP A 117 18.32 -4.58 -5.18
N LYS A 118 19.49 -4.85 -4.59
CA LYS A 118 19.63 -5.51 -3.29
C LYS A 118 19.16 -4.63 -2.13
N SER A 119 19.29 -3.30 -2.22
CA SER A 119 18.82 -2.37 -1.18
C SER A 119 17.29 -2.35 -1.12
N GLY A 120 16.61 -2.31 -2.26
CA GLY A 120 15.15 -2.41 -2.36
C GLY A 120 14.61 -3.74 -1.82
N ARG A 121 15.29 -4.85 -2.12
CA ARG A 121 14.95 -6.18 -1.58
C ARG A 121 15.04 -6.25 -0.06
N SER A 122 16.07 -5.65 0.54
CA SER A 122 16.22 -5.59 1.99
C SER A 122 15.15 -4.71 2.63
N ALA A 123 14.87 -3.54 2.07
CA ALA A 123 13.79 -2.66 2.53
C ALA A 123 12.43 -3.38 2.50
N PHE A 124 12.14 -4.09 1.41
CA PHE A 124 10.92 -4.88 1.27
C PHE A 124 10.73 -5.87 2.42
N ALA A 125 11.75 -6.69 2.71
CA ALA A 125 11.69 -7.69 3.77
C ALA A 125 11.37 -7.09 5.16
N HIS A 126 11.86 -5.88 5.44
CA HIS A 126 11.62 -5.20 6.71
C HIS A 126 10.26 -4.50 6.80
N HIS A 127 9.66 -4.12 5.68
CA HIS A 127 8.45 -3.30 5.68
C HIS A 127 7.16 -4.07 5.37
N THR A 128 7.22 -5.25 4.74
CA THR A 128 6.03 -6.05 4.37
C THR A 128 5.04 -6.33 5.52
N PRO A 129 5.47 -6.73 6.75
CA PRO A 129 4.53 -6.94 7.85
C PRO A 129 3.81 -5.66 8.28
N ARG A 130 4.52 -4.53 8.26
CA ARG A 130 3.95 -3.22 8.59
C ARG A 130 2.89 -2.83 7.57
N PHE A 131 3.14 -3.05 6.28
CA PHE A 131 2.18 -2.70 5.23
C PHE A 131 0.87 -3.48 5.33
N ARG A 132 0.92 -4.78 5.61
CA ARG A 132 -0.30 -5.58 5.81
C ARG A 132 -1.15 -5.06 6.97
N SER A 133 -0.52 -4.68 8.08
CA SER A 133 -1.24 -4.08 9.20
C SER A 133 -1.83 -2.71 8.85
N LEU A 134 -1.12 -1.91 8.05
CA LEU A 134 -1.60 -0.60 7.63
C LEU A 134 -2.84 -0.71 6.74
N ILE A 135 -2.84 -1.61 5.75
CA ILE A 135 -3.98 -1.80 4.84
C ILE A 135 -5.26 -2.15 5.61
N GLU A 136 -5.19 -3.04 6.60
CA GLU A 136 -6.38 -3.39 7.40
C GLU A 136 -6.84 -2.21 8.27
N ASN A 137 -5.91 -1.45 8.85
CA ASN A 137 -6.24 -0.24 9.60
C ASN A 137 -6.89 0.82 8.69
N ASP A 138 -6.42 0.96 7.45
CA ASP A 138 -6.95 1.88 6.46
C ASP A 138 -8.39 1.50 6.06
N ARG A 139 -8.66 0.20 5.91
CA ARG A 139 -10.01 -0.33 5.66
C ARG A 139 -10.96 -0.01 6.82
N ILE A 140 -10.53 -0.25 8.06
CA ILE A 140 -11.32 0.05 9.26
C ILE A 140 -11.58 1.57 9.36
N ALA A 141 -10.58 2.40 9.08
CA ALA A 141 -10.72 3.85 9.09
C ALA A 141 -11.72 4.33 8.03
N HIS A 142 -11.67 3.75 6.82
CA HIS A 142 -12.63 4.03 5.75
C HIS A 142 -14.05 3.63 6.13
N GLU A 143 -14.26 2.41 6.65
CA GLU A 143 -15.58 1.95 7.11
C GLU A 143 -16.14 2.84 8.22
N SER A 144 -15.30 3.23 9.17
CA SER A 144 -15.66 4.16 10.24
C SER A 144 -16.05 5.54 9.69
N ALA A 145 -15.32 6.03 8.68
CA ALA A 145 -15.64 7.29 8.00
C ALA A 145 -17.03 7.23 7.35
N LEU A 146 -17.30 6.18 6.58
CA LEU A 146 -18.60 5.99 5.92
C LEU A 146 -19.74 5.85 6.93
N PHE A 147 -19.51 5.16 8.04
CA PHE A 147 -20.49 5.06 9.13
C PHE A 147 -20.82 6.44 9.72
N CYS A 148 -19.81 7.23 10.07
CA CYS A 148 -20.01 8.59 10.60
C CYS A 148 -20.73 9.51 9.60
N VAL A 149 -20.37 9.43 8.32
CA VAL A 149 -21.07 10.15 7.25
C VAL A 149 -22.53 9.72 7.16
N GLY A 150 -22.81 8.43 7.22
CA GLY A 150 -24.16 7.88 7.20
C GLY A 150 -25.01 8.37 8.37
N GLU A 151 -24.46 8.34 9.59
CA GLU A 151 -25.15 8.85 10.77
C GLU A 151 -25.40 10.35 10.66
N LEU A 152 -24.42 11.14 10.22
CA LEU A 152 -24.59 12.58 10.03
C LEU A 152 -25.66 12.90 8.98
N ARG A 153 -25.71 12.16 7.87
CA ARG A 153 -26.78 12.29 6.86
C ARG A 153 -28.16 11.98 7.46
N ALA A 154 -28.28 10.95 8.29
CA ALA A 154 -29.53 10.61 8.95
C ALA A 154 -29.96 11.67 9.97
N GLN A 155 -29.01 12.26 10.69
CA GLN A 155 -29.29 13.36 11.63
C GLN A 155 -29.64 14.66 10.91
N LEU A 156 -29.00 14.94 9.77
CA LEU A 156 -29.34 16.06 8.89
C LEU A 156 -30.79 15.95 8.39
N ALA A 157 -31.22 14.76 7.95
CA ALA A 157 -32.60 14.53 7.53
C ALA A 157 -33.58 14.78 8.69
N ARG A 158 -33.31 14.22 9.88
CA ARG A 158 -34.13 14.42 11.08
C ARG A 158 -34.22 15.89 11.50
N ALA A 159 -33.11 16.60 11.50
CA ALA A 159 -33.07 18.03 11.83
C ALA A 159 -33.85 18.86 10.80
N ARG A 160 -33.71 18.56 9.51
CA ARG A 160 -34.52 19.20 8.46
C ARG A 160 -36.02 18.99 8.67
N ASP A 161 -36.45 17.77 9.02
CA ASP A 161 -37.86 17.48 9.26
C ASP A 161 -38.40 18.21 10.52
N GLU A 162 -37.59 18.27 11.59
CA GLU A 162 -37.97 18.92 12.84
C GLU A 162 -38.01 20.45 12.74
N PHE A 163 -37.05 21.06 12.05
CA PHE A 163 -36.93 22.51 11.92
C PHE A 163 -37.59 23.07 10.66
N GLY A 164 -37.85 22.23 9.65
CA GLY A 164 -38.57 22.58 8.42
C GLY A 164 -40.08 22.58 8.54
N ASN A 165 -40.66 21.78 9.46
CA ASN A 165 -42.10 21.69 9.70
C ASN A 165 -42.62 22.59 10.83
N ARG A 166 -41.80 23.45 11.43
CA ARG A 166 -42.30 24.43 12.42
C ARG A 166 -42.99 25.58 11.68
N PRO A 167 -44.33 25.73 11.78
CA PRO A 167 -44.98 26.94 11.28
C PRO A 167 -44.41 28.14 12.04
N ARG A 168 -44.07 29.20 11.28
CA ARG A 168 -43.70 30.49 11.84
C ARG A 168 -44.84 31.09 12.66
#